data_AF-A0A2N3FAM0-F1
#
_entry.id   AF-A0A2N3FAM0-F1
#
_cell.length_a   1.000
_cell.length_b   1.000
_cell.length_c   1.000
_cell.angle_alpha   90.00
_cell.angle_beta   90.00
_cell.angle_gamma   90.00
#
_symmetry.space_group_name_H-M   'P 1'
#
loop_
_entity.id
_entity.type
_entity.pdbx_description
1 polymer ?
#
loop_
_entity_poly.entity_id
_entity_poly.type
_entity_poly.pdbx_seq_one_letter_code
_entity_poly.pdbx_strand_id
1 'polypeptide(L)' 'MGEDALIDLFAPRLPQTDVALLGPGDDAAVLSVDGNLVVSSDMLIEGRHFRRDWSTAADVGWRAAMQNIVDIDAMGAVPT' A
#
# COMPACT_ATOMS: atom_id res chain seq x y z
N MET A 1 6.21 -9.97 -17.55
CA MET A 1 6.01 -8.52 -17.38
C MET A 1 7.01 -8.07 -16.33
N GLY A 2 7.83 -7.07 -16.62
CA GLY A 2 8.80 -6.51 -15.66
C GLY A 2 8.16 -5.46 -14.76
N GLU A 3 8.96 -4.92 -13.83
CA GLU A 3 8.55 -3.87 -12.89
C GLU A 3 8.13 -2.57 -13.60
N ASP A 4 8.93 -2.07 -14.54
CA ASP A 4 8.62 -0.85 -15.29
C ASP A 4 7.25 -0.95 -15.99
N ALA A 5 6.97 -2.12 -16.59
CA ALA A 5 5.68 -2.37 -17.22
C ALA A 5 4.52 -2.39 -16.22
N LEU A 6 4.76 -2.79 -14.96
CA LEU A 6 3.77 -2.76 -13.88
C LEU A 6 3.53 -1.33 -13.42
N ILE A 7 4.59 -0.55 -13.26
CA ILE A 7 4.52 0.88 -12.93
C ILE A 7 3.73 1.62 -14.03
N ASP A 8 4.08 1.41 -15.31
CA ASP A 8 3.36 2.02 -16.45
C ASP A 8 1.88 1.62 -16.50
N LEU A 9 1.56 0.39 -16.06
CA LEU A 9 0.19 -0.08 -16.01
C LEU A 9 -0.60 0.58 -14.87
N PHE A 10 -0.01 0.78 -13.70
CA PHE A 10 -0.76 1.23 -12.51
C PHE A 10 -0.62 2.73 -12.22
N ALA A 11 0.54 3.33 -12.42
CA ALA A 11 0.81 4.73 -12.07
C ALA A 11 -0.21 5.72 -12.67
N PRO A 12 -0.68 5.58 -13.94
CA PRO A 12 -1.69 6.48 -14.51
C PRO A 12 -3.09 6.36 -13.87
N ARG A 13 -3.35 5.30 -13.09
CA ARG A 13 -4.63 5.04 -12.41
C ARG A 13 -4.62 5.49 -10.95
N LEU A 14 -3.45 5.86 -10.42
CA LEU A 14 -3.31 6.29 -9.05
C LEU A 14 -3.89 7.71 -8.88
N PRO A 15 -4.54 8.00 -7.74
CA PRO A 15 -4.98 9.35 -7.44
C PRO A 15 -3.76 10.29 -7.34
N GLN A 16 -3.92 11.51 -7.86
CA GLN A 16 -2.90 12.55 -7.73
C GLN A 16 -3.09 13.33 -6.43
N THR A 17 -1.99 13.86 -5.90
CA THR A 17 -1.97 14.66 -4.68
C THR A 17 -1.00 15.82 -4.82
N ASP A 18 -1.38 16.98 -4.31
CA ASP A 18 -0.59 18.22 -4.41
C ASP A 18 0.64 18.21 -3.49
N VAL A 19 0.70 17.27 -2.54
CA VAL A 19 1.82 17.13 -1.61
C VAL A 19 2.94 16.25 -2.16
N ALA A 20 2.75 15.56 -3.29
CA ALA A 20 3.81 14.77 -3.90
C ALA A 20 4.77 15.67 -4.68
N LEU A 21 5.99 15.82 -4.16
CA LEU A 21 7.10 16.46 -4.88
C LEU A 21 7.63 15.57 -6.00
N LEU A 22 7.60 14.25 -5.77
CA LEU A 22 7.87 13.23 -6.76
C LEU A 22 6.82 12.12 -6.62
N GLY A 23 6.02 11.94 -7.68
CA GLY A 23 4.97 10.94 -7.73
C GLY A 23 5.51 9.51 -7.97
N PRO A 24 4.62 8.52 -8.03
CA PRO A 24 4.97 7.13 -8.34
C PRO A 24 5.57 7.03 -9.75
N GLY A 25 6.65 6.26 -9.89
CA GLY A 25 7.42 6.17 -11.14
C GLY A 25 8.84 5.61 -10.99
N ASP A 26 9.27 5.33 -9.75
CA ASP A 26 10.55 4.75 -9.35
C ASP A 26 10.35 4.05 -7.99
N ASP A 27 11.42 3.63 -7.30
CA ASP A 27 11.40 2.88 -6.03
C ASP A 27 10.59 3.52 -4.89
N ALA A 28 10.35 4.84 -4.90
CA ALA A 28 9.64 5.58 -3.85
C ALA A 28 9.04 6.91 -4.33
N ALA A 29 8.07 7.43 -3.55
CA ALA A 29 7.55 8.79 -3.70
C ALA A 29 8.19 9.76 -2.70
N VAL A 30 8.26 11.04 -3.06
CA VAL A 30 8.71 12.13 -2.16
C VAL A 30 7.53 13.03 -1.84
N LEU A 31 7.23 13.21 -0.57
CA LEU A 31 6.08 13.97 -0.08
C LEU A 31 6.53 15.19 0.75
N SER A 32 5.90 16.34 0.52
CA SER A 32 6.03 17.53 1.34
C SER A 32 4.85 17.62 2.31
N VAL A 33 5.08 17.24 3.56
CA VAL A 33 4.04 17.19 4.60
C VAL A 33 4.43 18.02 5.82
N ASP A 34 3.44 18.57 6.50
CA ASP A 34 3.64 19.21 7.79
C ASP A 34 3.72 18.14 8.89
N GLY A 35 4.78 18.17 9.70
CA GLY A 35 4.96 17.24 10.81
C GLY A 35 5.52 15.88 10.38
N ASN A 36 5.06 14.81 11.03
CA ASN A 36 5.54 13.44 10.82
C ASN A 36 4.48 12.61 10.10
N LEU A 37 4.89 11.92 9.04
CA LEU A 37 4.07 10.94 8.31
C LEU A 37 4.63 9.54 8.53
N VAL A 38 3.75 8.58 8.83
CA VAL A 38 4.09 7.16 8.92
C VAL A 38 3.41 6.45 7.76
N VAL A 39 4.20 5.70 6.98
CA VAL A 39 3.71 4.92 5.84
C VAL A 39 4.15 3.48 6.02
N SER A 40 3.22 2.54 5.85
CA SER A 40 3.50 1.10 5.76
C SER A 40 2.98 0.56 4.43
N SER A 41 3.63 -0.49 3.94
CA SER A 41 3.17 -1.24 2.78
C SER A 41 3.56 -2.69 2.96
N ASP A 42 2.59 -3.57 2.70
CA ASP A 42 2.74 -5.01 2.89
C ASP A 42 2.15 -5.80 1.74
N MET A 43 2.67 -7.03 1.55
CA MET A 43 2.19 -7.96 0.55
C MET A 43 1.59 -9.24 1.15
N LEU A 44 0.46 -9.69 0.59
CA LEU A 44 -0.14 -10.99 0.90
C LEU A 44 0.07 -11.99 -0.23
N ILE A 45 0.85 -13.02 0.07
CA ILE A 45 1.14 -14.15 -0.83
C ILE A 45 0.23 -15.35 -0.49
N GLU A 46 -0.46 -15.89 -1.48
CA GLU A 46 -1.23 -17.13 -1.37
C GLU A 46 -0.34 -18.33 -0.97
N GLY A 47 -0.85 -19.23 -0.15
CA GLY A 47 -0.13 -20.39 0.39
C GLY A 47 0.80 -20.07 1.56
N ARG A 48 1.15 -18.79 1.76
CA ARG A 48 1.92 -18.31 2.92
C ARG A 48 1.07 -17.52 3.90
N HIS A 49 0.32 -16.55 3.38
CA HIS A 49 -0.50 -15.68 4.21
C HIS A 49 -1.96 -16.15 4.16
N PHE A 50 -2.54 -16.40 2.99
CA PHE A 50 -3.94 -16.85 2.85
C PHE A 50 -4.05 -18.07 1.93
N ARG A 51 -5.20 -18.75 1.92
CA ARG A 51 -5.52 -19.81 0.96
C ARG A 51 -6.92 -19.62 0.39
N ARG A 52 -7.06 -19.72 -0.93
CA ARG A 52 -8.36 -19.56 -1.61
C ARG A 52 -9.35 -20.68 -1.34
N ASP A 53 -8.88 -21.83 -0.84
CA ASP A 53 -9.74 -22.96 -0.49
C ASP A 53 -10.68 -22.66 0.69
N TRP A 54 -10.38 -21.62 1.47
CA TRP A 54 -11.21 -21.19 2.62
C TRP A 54 -11.20 -19.68 2.89
N SER A 55 -10.59 -18.87 2.01
CA SER A 55 -10.65 -17.41 2.10
C SER A 55 -11.37 -16.86 0.88
N THR A 56 -12.45 -16.13 1.11
CA THR A 56 -13.09 -15.34 0.07
C THR A 56 -12.20 -14.15 -0.31
N ALA A 57 -12.46 -13.55 -1.48
CA ALA A 57 -11.77 -12.31 -1.86
C ALA A 57 -11.99 -11.18 -0.83
N ALA A 58 -13.16 -11.14 -0.18
CA ALA A 58 -13.45 -10.20 0.89
C ALA A 58 -12.59 -10.44 2.14
N ASP A 59 -12.38 -11.70 2.54
CA ASP A 59 -11.52 -12.03 3.68
C ASP A 59 -10.07 -11.62 3.43
N VAL A 60 -9.58 -11.84 2.20
CA VAL A 60 -8.22 -11.45 1.80
C VAL A 60 -8.10 -9.92 1.79
N GLY A 61 -9.09 -9.21 1.23
CA GLY A 61 -9.13 -7.75 1.21
C GLY A 61 -9.19 -7.13 2.61
N TRP A 62 -10.04 -7.67 3.49
CA TRP A 62 -10.12 -7.27 4.88
C TRP A 62 -8.79 -7.41 5.60
N ARG A 63 -8.12 -8.56 5.42
CA ARG A 63 -6.82 -8.79 6.05
C ARG A 63 -5.73 -7.86 5.51
N ALA A 64 -5.70 -7.62 4.20
CA ALA A 64 -4.74 -6.72 3.58
C ALA A 64 -4.84 -5.30 4.16
N ALA A 65 -6.07 -4.82 4.36
CA ALA A 65 -6.32 -3.53 4.99
C ALA A 65 -5.93 -3.53 6.48
N MET A 66 -6.42 -4.51 7.24
CA MET A 66 -6.24 -4.53 8.69
C MET A 66 -4.77 -4.68 9.14
N GLN A 67 -3.93 -5.40 8.39
CA GLN A 67 -2.51 -5.50 8.80
C GLN A 67 -1.82 -4.13 8.76
N ASN A 68 -2.02 -3.37 7.68
CA ASN A 68 -1.42 -2.06 7.52
C ASN A 68 -1.98 -1.08 8.57
N ILE A 69 -3.29 -1.13 8.86
CA ILE A 69 -3.91 -0.30 9.92
C ILE A 69 -3.27 -0.58 11.28
N VAL A 70 -3.09 -1.86 11.63
CA VAL A 70 -2.52 -2.25 12.92
C VAL A 70 -1.05 -1.84 13.04
N ASP A 71 -0.27 -1.89 11.95
CA ASP A 71 1.11 -1.42 11.97
C ASP A 71 1.20 0.09 12.25
N ILE A 72 0.31 0.89 11.66
CA ILE A 72 0.23 2.33 11.92
C ILE A 72 -0.18 2.59 13.37
N ASP A 73 -1.22 1.91 13.88
CA ASP A 73 -1.66 2.02 15.27
C ASP A 73 -0.55 1.63 16.26
N ALA A 74 0.22 0.58 15.96
CA ALA A 74 1.32 0.11 16.80
C ALA A 74 2.46 1.13 16.93
N MET A 75 2.63 1.99 15.93
CA MET A 75 3.58 3.11 15.97
C MET A 75 3.03 4.34 16.71
N GLY A 76 1.79 4.29 17.21
CA GLY A 76 1.11 5.40 17.87
C GLY A 76 0.63 6.49 16.91
N ALA A 77 0.59 6.20 15.62
CA ALA A 77 0.02 7.08 14.60
C ALA A 77 -1.50 6.85 14.46
N VAL A 78 -2.18 7.74 13.74
CA VAL A 78 -3.62 7.62 13.44
C VAL A 78 -3.77 7.18 11.98
N PRO A 79 -4.33 5.98 11.70
CA PRO A 79 -4.65 5.55 10.35
C PRO A 79 -5.70 6.46 9.71
N THR A 80 -5.51 6.79 8.42
CA THR A 80 -6.38 7.71 7.65
C THR A 80 -6.77 7.14 6.31
#